data_AF-A0A5P9WEV7-F1
#
_entry.id   AF-A0A5P9WEV7-F1
#
_cell.length_a   1.000
_cell.length_b   1.000
_cell.length_c   1.000
_cell.angle_alpha   90.00
_cell.angle_beta   90.00
_cell.angle_gamma   90.00
#
_symmetry.space_group_name_H-M   'P 1'
#
loop_
_entity.id
_entity.type
_entity.pdbx_description
1 polymer ?
#
loop_
_entity_poly.entity_id
_entity_poly.type
_entity_poly.pdbx_seq_one_letter_code
_entity_poly.pdbx_strand_id
1 'polypeptide(L)'
;MEHACSHRVDHDLSNRPADKRAGFARWLASKDCTDCWKAARDADSASKEKWLAEKRAEEQEAAATWAKQFDMPQLEGPAKALDWGERSRHQLMMAAHTALVVEGSWDEADWAELEEKARSITRAGWWIDQRDAEGTDLLELLDAATEADRGTENPFR
;
A
#
# COMPACT_ATOMS: atom_id res chain seq x y z
N MET A 1 23.78 -18.16 31.86
CA MET A 1 24.81 -18.19 30.79
C MET A 1 24.81 -16.89 30.01
N GLU A 2 25.92 -16.50 29.38
CA GLU A 2 26.03 -15.24 28.62
C GLU A 2 25.75 -15.48 27.13
N HIS A 3 24.94 -14.62 26.53
CA HIS A 3 24.55 -14.60 25.12
C HIS A 3 25.46 -13.70 24.28
N ALA A 4 25.33 -13.76 22.95
CA ALA A 4 26.10 -12.91 22.04
C ALA A 4 25.84 -11.40 22.23
N CYS A 5 24.63 -11.05 22.70
CA CYS A 5 24.25 -9.70 23.12
C CYS A 5 24.79 -9.30 24.51
N SER A 6 25.72 -10.06 25.09
CA SER A 6 26.31 -9.87 26.43
C SER A 6 25.33 -9.97 27.61
N HIS A 7 24.06 -10.30 27.37
CA HIS A 7 23.10 -10.54 28.44
C HIS A 7 23.29 -11.92 29.06
N ARG A 8 23.20 -11.96 30.39
CA ARG A 8 23.18 -13.22 31.14
C ARG A 8 21.73 -13.67 31.36
N VAL A 9 21.38 -14.84 30.86
CA VAL A 9 20.08 -15.49 31.05
C VAL A 9 20.29 -16.88 31.64
N ASP A 10 19.51 -17.24 32.64
CA ASP A 10 19.53 -18.58 33.22
C ASP A 10 18.64 -19.52 32.41
N HIS A 11 19.25 -20.59 31.88
CA HIS A 11 18.58 -21.62 31.11
C HIS A 11 18.62 -22.93 31.89
N ASP A 12 17.46 -23.50 32.20
CA ASP A 12 17.39 -24.85 32.74
C ASP A 12 17.59 -25.88 31.62
N LEU A 13 18.69 -26.63 31.71
CA LEU A 13 19.06 -27.69 30.77
C LEU A 13 18.79 -29.09 31.31
N SER A 14 18.15 -29.22 32.48
CA SER A 14 17.87 -30.49 33.15
C SER A 14 17.10 -31.47 32.24
N ASN A 15 16.15 -30.93 31.48
CA ASN A 15 15.32 -31.66 30.51
C ASN A 15 16.06 -32.11 29.24
N ARG A 16 17.33 -31.71 29.06
CA ARG A 16 18.15 -32.18 27.93
C ARG A 16 19.04 -33.36 28.34
N PRO A 17 19.23 -34.35 27.43
CA PRO A 17 20.23 -35.41 27.61
C PRO A 17 21.62 -34.84 27.91
N ALA A 18 22.34 -35.48 28.84
CA ALA A 18 23.61 -34.97 29.38
C ALA A 18 24.67 -34.71 28.30
N ASP A 19 24.74 -35.57 27.29
CA ASP A 19 25.63 -35.48 26.13
C ASP A 19 25.34 -34.24 25.24
N LYS A 20 24.10 -33.73 25.25
CA LYS A 20 23.67 -32.59 24.42
C LYS A 20 23.73 -31.25 25.14
N ARG A 21 23.87 -31.22 26.47
CA ARG A 21 23.83 -29.98 27.28
C ARG A 21 24.92 -29.00 26.88
N ALA A 22 26.17 -29.44 26.78
CA ALA A 22 27.30 -28.57 26.43
C ALA A 22 27.20 -28.03 25.00
N GLY A 23 26.72 -28.84 24.05
CA GLY A 23 26.49 -28.40 22.67
C GLY A 23 25.40 -27.32 22.59
N PHE A 24 24.28 -27.54 23.28
CA PHE A 24 23.18 -26.60 23.30
C PHE A 24 23.52 -25.28 24.02
N ALA A 25 24.28 -25.35 25.13
CA ALA A 25 24.79 -24.17 25.81
C ALA A 25 25.71 -23.33 24.90
N ARG A 26 26.60 -23.96 24.11
CA ARG A 26 27.41 -23.22 23.12
C ARG A 26 26.54 -22.57 22.05
N TRP A 27 25.52 -23.26 21.55
CA TRP A 27 24.60 -22.70 20.57
C TRP A 27 23.83 -21.50 21.12
N LEU A 28 23.27 -21.60 22.33
CA LEU A 28 22.59 -20.49 23.01
C LEU A 28 23.53 -19.28 23.20
N ALA A 29 24.79 -19.50 23.58
CA ALA A 29 25.77 -18.42 23.75
C ALA A 29 26.12 -17.71 22.43
N SER A 30 26.01 -18.40 21.30
CA SER A 30 26.23 -17.81 19.96
C SER A 30 25.04 -16.98 19.44
N LYS A 31 23.93 -16.92 20.19
CA LYS A 31 22.70 -16.20 19.80
C LYS A 31 22.42 -15.08 20.78
N ASP A 32 21.71 -14.07 20.31
CA ASP A 32 21.08 -13.08 21.18
C ASP A 32 20.05 -13.75 22.08
N CYS A 33 19.87 -13.21 23.29
CA CYS A 33 18.77 -13.64 24.14
C CYS A 33 17.41 -13.33 23.50
N THR A 34 16.36 -14.03 23.92
CA THR A 34 15.01 -13.86 23.38
C THR A 34 14.53 -12.41 23.48
N ASP A 35 14.89 -11.69 24.55
CA ASP A 35 14.49 -10.30 24.74
C ASP A 35 15.18 -9.36 23.75
N CYS A 36 16.48 -9.53 23.50
CA CYS A 36 17.20 -8.77 22.47
C CYS A 36 16.67 -9.08 21.07
N TRP A 37 16.39 -10.34 20.76
CA TRP A 37 15.81 -10.72 19.48
C TRP A 37 14.42 -10.10 19.27
N LYS A 38 13.56 -10.12 20.31
CA LYS A 38 12.25 -9.45 20.27
C LYS A 38 12.39 -7.94 20.10
N ALA A 39 13.25 -7.30 20.90
CA ALA A 39 13.47 -5.87 20.82
C ALA A 39 13.97 -5.43 19.44
N ALA A 40 14.90 -6.18 18.84
CA ALA A 40 15.39 -5.91 17.48
C ALA A 40 14.27 -6.05 16.44
N ARG A 41 13.43 -7.09 16.57
CA ARG A 41 12.28 -7.32 15.69
C ARG A 41 11.22 -6.23 15.84
N ASP A 42 10.90 -5.84 17.07
CA ASP A 42 9.88 -4.82 17.35
C ASP A 42 10.34 -3.44 16.83
N ALA A 43 11.61 -3.10 17.00
CA ALA A 43 12.20 -1.87 16.46
C ALA A 43 12.19 -1.82 14.93
N ASP A 44 12.46 -2.96 14.26
CA ASP A 44 12.34 -3.08 12.80
C ASP A 44 10.88 -2.89 12.35
N SER A 45 9.92 -3.51 13.05
CA SER A 45 8.50 -3.33 12.73
C SER A 45 8.01 -1.90 12.93
N ALA A 46 8.39 -1.24 14.03
CA ALA A 46 8.00 0.14 14.29
C ALA A 46 8.60 1.10 13.25
N SER A 47 9.86 0.88 12.86
CA SER A 47 10.51 1.64 11.78
C SER A 47 9.79 1.46 10.45
N LYS A 48 9.40 0.22 10.12
CA LYS A 48 8.66 -0.10 8.90
C LYS A 48 7.25 0.49 8.90
N GLU A 49 6.53 0.41 10.01
CA GLU A 49 5.19 0.99 10.17
C GLU A 49 5.21 2.51 10.00
N LYS A 50 6.19 3.17 10.63
CA LYS A 50 6.39 4.62 10.48
C LYS A 50 6.69 4.99 9.03
N TRP A 51 7.61 4.28 8.39
CA TRP A 51 7.94 4.51 6.98
C TRP A 51 6.73 4.31 6.06
N LEU A 52 5.93 3.27 6.27
CA LEU A 52 4.69 3.03 5.52
C LEU A 52 3.65 4.14 5.75
N ALA A 53 3.54 4.64 6.97
CA ALA A 53 2.62 5.74 7.29
C ALA A 53 3.04 7.04 6.58
N GLU A 54 4.33 7.38 6.64
CA GLU A 54 4.90 8.54 5.94
C GLU A 54 4.71 8.42 4.42
N LYS A 55 4.98 7.25 3.85
CA LYS A 55 4.79 7.01 2.41
C LYS A 55 3.33 7.11 1.97
N ARG A 56 2.39 6.55 2.73
CA ARG A 56 0.96 6.69 2.42
C ARG A 56 0.48 8.12 2.54
N ALA A 57 1.02 8.90 3.48
CA ALA A 57 0.69 10.31 3.62
C ALA A 57 1.17 11.13 2.41
N GLU A 58 2.40 10.87 1.95
CA GLU A 58 2.96 11.48 0.73
C GLU A 58 2.13 11.14 -0.52
N GLU A 59 1.78 9.87 -0.71
CA GLU A 59 0.93 9.44 -1.82
C GLU A 59 -0.48 10.05 -1.75
N GLN A 60 -1.03 10.20 -0.55
CA GLN A 60 -2.34 10.80 -0.34
C GLN A 60 -2.33 12.30 -0.69
N GLU A 61 -1.30 13.03 -0.27
CA GLU A 61 -1.14 14.45 -0.61
C GLU A 61 -0.98 14.66 -2.12
N ALA A 62 -0.21 13.79 -2.78
CA ALA A 62 -0.09 13.81 -4.23
C ALA A 62 -1.44 13.55 -4.92
N ALA A 63 -2.18 12.53 -4.48
CA ALA A 63 -3.49 12.21 -5.01
C ALA A 63 -4.50 13.35 -4.82
N ALA A 64 -4.50 14.01 -3.66
CA ALA A 64 -5.39 15.14 -3.38
C ALA A 64 -5.04 16.38 -4.22
N THR A 65 -3.74 16.66 -4.38
CA THR A 65 -3.26 17.79 -5.20
C THR A 65 -3.61 17.58 -6.67
N TRP A 66 -3.35 16.39 -7.20
CA TRP A 66 -3.73 15.99 -8.55
C TRP A 66 -5.25 16.06 -8.74
N ALA A 67 -6.03 15.51 -7.81
CA ALA A 67 -7.49 15.52 -7.91
C ALA A 67 -8.05 16.95 -7.99
N LYS A 68 -7.47 17.89 -7.24
CA LYS A 68 -7.83 19.30 -7.31
C LYS A 68 -7.40 19.96 -8.63
N GLN A 69 -6.22 19.61 -9.14
CA GLN A 69 -5.70 20.18 -10.39
C GLN A 69 -6.52 19.76 -11.62
N PHE A 70 -7.04 18.53 -11.63
CA PHE A 70 -7.77 17.95 -12.76
C PHE A 70 -9.29 17.84 -12.52
N ASP A 71 -9.80 18.55 -11.51
CA ASP A 71 -11.21 18.62 -11.12
C ASP A 71 -11.87 17.23 -10.93
N MET A 72 -11.13 16.31 -10.33
CA MET A 72 -11.60 14.95 -10.09
C MET A 72 -12.64 14.96 -8.96
N PRO A 73 -13.81 14.32 -9.15
CA PRO A 73 -14.84 14.30 -8.13
C PRO A 73 -14.41 13.52 -6.89
N GLN A 74 -15.05 13.84 -5.76
CA GLN A 74 -14.85 13.11 -4.52
C GLN A 74 -15.37 11.68 -4.67
N LEU A 75 -14.63 10.71 -4.15
CA LEU A 75 -15.07 9.33 -4.18
C LEU A 75 -16.14 9.06 -3.12
N GLU A 76 -16.99 8.09 -3.41
CA GLU A 76 -18.10 7.64 -2.59
C GLU A 76 -17.83 6.23 -2.05
N GLY A 77 -18.25 5.97 -0.82
CA GLY A 77 -18.11 4.67 -0.17
C GLY A 77 -17.79 4.77 1.32
N PRO A 78 -17.42 3.64 1.95
CA PRO A 78 -17.03 3.63 3.36
C PRO A 78 -15.80 4.52 3.59
N ALA A 79 -15.78 5.30 4.67
CA ALA A 79 -14.67 6.21 4.99
C ALA A 79 -13.28 5.54 4.94
N LYS A 80 -13.19 4.27 5.38
CA LYS A 80 -11.95 3.47 5.33
C LYS A 80 -11.41 3.19 3.92
N ALA A 81 -12.25 3.35 2.90
CA ALA A 81 -11.92 3.07 1.50
C ALA A 81 -11.63 4.35 0.69
N LEU A 82 -12.01 5.54 1.18
CA LEU A 82 -11.88 6.78 0.41
C LEU A 82 -10.43 7.10 0.07
N ASP A 83 -9.57 7.23 1.08
CA ASP A 83 -8.14 7.52 0.88
C ASP A 83 -7.45 6.46 0.01
N TRP A 84 -7.82 5.18 0.16
CA TRP A 84 -7.25 4.12 -0.67
C TRP A 84 -7.73 4.23 -2.11
N GLY A 85 -9.03 4.43 -2.33
CA GLY A 85 -9.59 4.65 -3.65
C GLY A 85 -9.00 5.88 -4.34
N GLU A 86 -8.78 6.97 -3.62
CA GLU A 86 -8.18 8.19 -4.16
C GLU A 86 -6.74 7.96 -4.62
N ARG A 87 -5.92 7.29 -3.80
CA ARG A 87 -4.55 6.90 -4.20
C ARG A 87 -4.56 5.93 -5.37
N SER A 88 -5.42 4.92 -5.36
CA SER A 88 -5.52 3.94 -6.45
C SER A 88 -5.97 4.59 -7.76
N ARG A 89 -6.95 5.50 -7.72
CA ARG A 89 -7.35 6.31 -8.88
C ARG A 89 -6.19 7.14 -9.42
N HIS A 90 -5.52 7.89 -8.54
CA HIS A 90 -4.38 8.72 -8.95
C HIS A 90 -3.27 7.88 -9.60
N GLN A 91 -2.88 6.77 -8.96
CA GLN A 91 -1.83 5.89 -9.48
C GLN A 91 -2.19 5.31 -10.85
N LEU A 92 -3.42 4.80 -11.01
CA LEU A 92 -3.87 4.21 -12.28
C LEU A 92 -4.01 5.27 -13.39
N MET A 93 -4.53 6.45 -13.09
CA MET A 93 -4.63 7.56 -14.04
C MET A 93 -3.24 8.05 -14.48
N MET A 94 -2.29 8.17 -13.56
CA MET A 94 -0.91 8.55 -13.90
C MET A 94 -0.23 7.46 -14.75
N ALA A 95 -0.42 6.18 -14.42
CA ALA A 95 0.10 5.07 -15.21
C ALA A 95 -0.49 5.05 -16.63
N ALA A 96 -1.81 5.27 -16.76
CA ALA A 96 -2.49 5.36 -18.04
C ALA A 96 -1.99 6.54 -18.88
N HIS A 97 -1.85 7.73 -18.29
CA HIS A 97 -1.31 8.90 -18.99
C HIS A 97 0.11 8.63 -19.49
N THR A 98 0.98 8.04 -18.66
CA THR A 98 2.33 7.66 -19.08
C THR A 98 2.29 6.69 -20.25
N ALA A 99 1.53 5.59 -20.14
CA ALA A 99 1.52 4.54 -21.16
C ALA A 99 0.86 4.96 -22.48
N LEU A 100 -0.25 5.71 -22.41
CA LEU A 100 -1.07 6.03 -23.58
C LEU A 100 -0.65 7.34 -24.26
N VAL A 101 -0.28 8.37 -23.48
CA VAL A 101 0.01 9.73 -24.00
C VAL A 101 1.51 10.00 -24.11
N VAL A 102 2.28 9.71 -23.04
CA VAL A 102 3.72 10.04 -23.03
C VAL A 102 4.52 9.04 -23.87
N GLU A 103 4.27 7.75 -23.67
CA GLU A 103 4.96 6.67 -24.38
C GLU A 103 4.16 6.16 -25.59
N GLY A 104 2.84 6.34 -25.55
CA GLY A 104 1.93 5.95 -26.61
C GLY A 104 1.73 7.04 -27.66
N SER A 105 0.64 6.91 -28.40
CA SER A 105 0.29 7.79 -29.52
C SER A 105 -1.01 8.56 -29.30
N TRP A 106 -1.58 8.51 -28.10
CA TRP A 106 -2.81 9.22 -27.81
C TRP A 106 -2.56 10.71 -27.79
N ASP A 107 -3.48 11.46 -28.38
CA ASP A 107 -3.45 12.91 -28.30
C ASP A 107 -4.27 13.43 -27.10
N GLU A 108 -4.31 14.76 -26.96
CA GLU A 108 -5.03 15.42 -25.87
C GLU A 108 -6.55 15.17 -25.94
N ALA A 109 -7.11 14.97 -27.13
CA ALA A 109 -8.54 14.74 -27.30
C ALA A 109 -8.93 13.32 -26.87
N ASP A 110 -8.14 12.32 -27.26
CA ASP A 110 -8.30 10.93 -26.80
C ASP A 110 -8.21 10.85 -25.27
N TRP A 111 -7.21 11.52 -24.69
CA TRP A 111 -7.04 11.57 -23.23
C TRP A 111 -8.21 12.26 -22.52
N ALA A 112 -8.69 13.38 -23.05
CA ALA A 112 -9.80 14.12 -22.46
C ALA A 112 -11.09 13.28 -22.39
N GLU A 113 -11.36 12.43 -23.39
CA GLU A 113 -12.51 11.52 -23.36
C GLU A 113 -12.38 10.49 -22.23
N LEU A 114 -11.20 9.90 -22.07
CA LEU A 114 -10.92 8.95 -20.99
C LEU A 114 -11.04 9.62 -19.62
N GLU A 115 -10.49 10.82 -19.45
CA GLU A 115 -10.63 11.56 -18.20
C GLU A 115 -12.09 11.80 -17.84
N GLU A 116 -12.93 12.14 -18.81
CA GLU A 116 -14.35 12.36 -18.56
C GLU A 116 -15.07 11.07 -18.13
N LYS A 117 -14.74 9.94 -18.76
CA LYS A 117 -15.21 8.63 -18.29
C LYS A 117 -14.75 8.35 -16.86
N ALA A 118 -13.49 8.63 -16.55
CA ALA A 118 -12.93 8.46 -15.20
C ALA A 118 -13.63 9.36 -14.15
N ARG A 119 -13.97 10.61 -14.49
CA ARG A 119 -14.73 11.50 -13.61
C ARG A 119 -16.11 10.94 -13.27
N SER A 120 -16.75 10.21 -14.19
CA SER A 120 -18.06 9.61 -13.90
C SER A 120 -18.03 8.52 -12.82
N ILE A 121 -16.87 7.88 -12.59
CA ILE A 121 -16.72 6.76 -11.63
C ILE A 121 -16.30 7.29 -10.27
N THR A 122 -17.27 7.44 -9.35
CA THR A 122 -16.99 7.93 -7.99
C THR A 122 -16.90 6.80 -6.96
N ARG A 123 -17.32 5.57 -7.26
CA ARG A 123 -17.25 4.47 -6.28
C ARG A 123 -15.79 4.14 -5.91
N ALA A 124 -15.40 4.40 -4.67
CA ALA A 124 -14.04 4.14 -4.18
C ALA A 124 -13.63 2.66 -4.31
N GLY A 125 -14.56 1.74 -4.06
CA GLY A 125 -14.30 0.30 -4.17
C GLY A 125 -13.88 -0.12 -5.58
N TRP A 126 -14.45 0.49 -6.62
CA TRP A 126 -14.14 0.16 -8.01
C TRP A 126 -12.66 0.46 -8.33
N TRP A 127 -12.19 1.66 -7.95
CA TRP A 127 -10.78 2.05 -8.13
C TRP A 127 -9.82 1.16 -7.35
N ILE A 128 -10.20 0.72 -6.14
CA ILE A 128 -9.38 -0.19 -5.33
C ILE A 128 -9.26 -1.56 -5.99
N ASP A 129 -10.33 -2.05 -6.60
CA ASP A 129 -10.34 -3.35 -7.29
C ASP A 129 -9.38 -3.35 -8.49
N GLN A 130 -9.21 -2.20 -9.16
CA GLN A 130 -8.32 -2.06 -10.34
C GLN A 130 -6.90 -1.61 -10.03
N ARG A 131 -6.51 -1.49 -8.75
CA ARG A 131 -5.20 -0.93 -8.34
C ARG A 131 -3.99 -1.67 -8.92
N ASP A 132 -4.15 -2.95 -9.29
CA ASP A 132 -3.10 -3.82 -9.81
C ASP A 132 -3.19 -3.97 -11.35
N ALA A 133 -4.09 -3.22 -12.01
CA ALA A 133 -4.22 -3.21 -13.47
C ALA A 133 -3.13 -2.35 -14.12
N GLU A 134 -2.83 -2.63 -15.39
CA GLU A 134 -1.91 -1.81 -16.17
C GLU A 134 -2.59 -0.54 -16.67
N GLY A 135 -1.82 0.53 -16.84
CA GLY A 135 -2.36 1.81 -17.30
C GLY A 135 -3.06 1.74 -18.67
N THR A 136 -2.61 0.82 -19.53
CA THR A 136 -3.21 0.59 -20.85
C THR A 136 -4.61 -0.01 -20.79
N ASP A 137 -4.96 -0.68 -19.70
CA ASP A 137 -6.25 -1.37 -19.54
C ASP A 137 -7.36 -0.41 -19.07
N LEU A 138 -7.00 0.81 -18.66
CA LEU A 138 -7.93 1.74 -18.02
C LEU A 138 -9.15 2.07 -18.87
N LEU A 139 -8.99 2.26 -20.19
CA LEU A 139 -10.12 2.54 -21.06
C LEU A 139 -11.14 1.38 -21.07
N GLU A 140 -10.66 0.15 -21.23
CA GLU A 140 -11.51 -1.05 -21.23
C GLU A 140 -12.22 -1.21 -19.88
N LEU A 141 -11.51 -0.97 -18.77
CA LEU A 141 -12.08 -1.01 -17.44
C LEU A 141 -13.19 0.03 -17.27
N LEU A 142 -12.95 1.29 -17.67
CA LEU A 142 -13.94 2.36 -17.59
C LEU A 142 -15.19 2.07 -18.44
N ASP A 143 -15.00 1.47 -19.62
CA ASP A 143 -16.12 1.05 -20.48
C ASP A 143 -16.92 -0.12 -19.90
N ALA A 144 -16.28 -0.97 -19.09
CA ALA A 144 -16.93 -2.07 -18.37
C ALA A 144 -17.63 -1.62 -17.06
N ALA A 145 -17.36 -0.40 -16.58
CA ALA A 145 -17.97 0.11 -15.36
C ALA A 145 -19.49 0.31 -15.51
N THR A 146 -20.23 -0.03 -14.47
CA THR A 146 -21.69 -0.03 -14.49
C THR A 146 -22.27 1.22 -13.84
N GLU A 147 -23.60 1.40 -13.92
CA GLU A 147 -24.30 2.47 -13.20
C GLU A 147 -24.05 2.43 -11.68
N ALA A 148 -23.76 1.25 -11.10
CA ALA A 148 -23.47 1.10 -9.68
C ALA A 148 -22.08 1.62 -9.26
N ASP A 149 -21.22 1.92 -10.22
CA ASP A 149 -19.87 2.46 -10.02
C ASP A 149 -19.83 3.99 -10.24
N ARG A 150 -20.87 4.52 -10.90
CA ARG A 150 -21.06 5.94 -11.15
C ARG A 150 -21.67 6.62 -9.92
N GLY A 151 -21.24 7.85 -9.68
CA GLY A 151 -21.77 8.64 -8.56
C GLY A 151 -23.22 9.00 -8.76
N THR A 152 -23.94 9.21 -7.66
CA THR A 152 -25.26 9.83 -7.75
C THR A 152 -25.07 11.27 -8.20
N GLU A 153 -25.53 11.61 -9.41
CA GLU A 153 -25.61 13.00 -9.89
C GLU A 153 -26.32 13.82 -8.81
N ASN A 154 -25.57 14.56 -8.00
CA ASN A 154 -26.15 15.57 -7.12
C ASN A 154 -26.05 16.90 -7.87
N PRO A 155 -27.14 17.39 -8.51
CA PRO A 155 -27.13 18.53 -9.42
C PRO A 155 -26.95 19.90 -8.74
N PHE A 156 -26.47 19.92 -7.49
CA PHE A 156 -26.31 21.14 -6.68
C PHE A 156 -24.89 21.33 -6.15
N ARG A 157 -23.88 21.03 -6.97
CA ARG A 157 -22.49 21.38 -6.65
C ARG A 157 -22.15 22.79 -7.11
#